data_AF-A0AAU0WZB3-F1
#
_entry.id   AF-A0AAU0WZB3-F1
#
_cell.length_a   1.000
_cell.length_b   1.000
_cell.length_c   1.000
_cell.angle_alpha   90.00
_cell.angle_beta   90.00
_cell.angle_gamma   90.00
#
_symmetry.space_group_name_H-M   'P 1'
#
loop_
_entity.id
_entity.type
_entity.pdbx_description
1 polymer ?
#
loop_
_entity_poly.entity_id
_entity_poly.type
_entity_poly.pdbx_seq_one_letter_code
_entity_poly.pdbx_strand_id
1 'polypeptide(L)'
;MSRTGHPITRHPIALAAATAVALGSGALSLPAFAAEKAAPGAEKAAPSIELKDGTLDWGIKESFRKYVTGIALGKIEATDGATQAAGNGAFTFGGGTGTYDTATHGTDTKFKGAVRFASTAHRFDIKVADVKVVTSGTTGHIDADVTLNGSTQNDIEFATLDLSAVKPGQGAGGGMTFKDIPATLTADGAKAFNGMYEAGTALDPATLTVTAASAPTSPAPTKSPTKSPSPTDTATAAPKPTKTATPTGKPSASASTAPAAAVSGEIVDGNLDWGVKESFRTYITGPIAKGKVELSGGAGKNGSGYRFGDASGSYDADAKSLDAKFAGKVRFLGHEEGGEYALDLQFSELRVTAEGGSGKLVADVSSKDQETGKVSTYDGLTVATLKLGSGALTAKNDVVELDGAAATLTAGGAKAFGGFYEAGAALDPVTAAVSLDENAELPTGSNGGTSGGTSGTSGTSGGTGSTTGGTGSTTGGSLASTGADVPAGPLAAAAALIAAAGAGTVYATRRRRTRS
;
A
#
# COMPACT_ATOMS: atom_id res chain seq x y z
N MET A 1 -1.75 36.80 -58.68
CA MET A 1 -1.72 38.17 -59.24
C MET A 1 -1.30 39.11 -58.13
N SER A 2 -0.09 39.65 -58.22
CA SER A 2 0.52 40.58 -57.28
C SER A 2 0.07 42.02 -57.53
N ARG A 3 -0.02 42.84 -56.47
CA ARG A 3 0.28 44.29 -56.40
C ARG A 3 0.22 44.72 -54.92
N THR A 4 1.36 44.87 -54.24
CA THR A 4 2.18 46.10 -54.03
C THR A 4 1.65 47.07 -52.97
N GLY A 5 2.49 47.34 -51.96
CA GLY A 5 2.38 48.47 -51.03
C GLY A 5 3.23 48.26 -49.75
N HIS A 6 4.46 48.78 -49.73
CA HIS A 6 5.45 48.86 -48.63
C HIS A 6 5.48 50.32 -48.08
N PRO A 7 6.36 50.76 -47.14
CA PRO A 7 6.53 50.52 -45.69
C PRO A 7 6.68 51.88 -44.90
N ILE A 8 7.43 51.93 -43.76
CA ILE A 8 8.07 53.09 -43.03
C ILE A 8 7.37 53.49 -41.68
N THR A 9 7.98 53.87 -40.53
CA THR A 9 9.33 53.85 -39.89
C THR A 9 9.18 54.34 -38.41
N ARG A 10 10.14 53.96 -37.55
CA ARG A 10 10.69 54.47 -36.24
C ARG A 10 10.22 55.87 -35.72
N HIS A 11 10.25 56.32 -34.45
CA HIS A 11 11.12 56.19 -33.25
C HIS A 11 10.46 56.95 -32.03
N PRO A 12 11.04 56.98 -30.80
CA PRO A 12 10.38 57.32 -29.52
C PRO A 12 10.43 58.80 -29.10
N ILE A 13 9.70 59.16 -28.04
CA ILE A 13 9.78 60.46 -27.36
C ILE A 13 10.44 60.30 -25.97
N ALA A 14 11.49 61.09 -25.75
CA ALA A 14 12.06 61.40 -24.44
C ALA A 14 11.69 62.84 -24.04
N LEU A 15 11.54 63.11 -22.75
CA LEU A 15 11.67 64.47 -22.20
C LEU A 15 12.24 64.40 -20.78
N ALA A 16 13.27 65.21 -20.54
CA ALA A 16 13.95 65.45 -19.28
C ALA A 16 13.60 66.86 -18.75
N ALA A 17 13.62 67.07 -17.42
CA ALA A 17 14.06 68.32 -16.79
C ALA A 17 14.20 68.14 -15.27
N ALA A 18 15.29 68.70 -14.73
CA ALA A 18 15.70 68.69 -13.33
C ALA A 18 15.29 69.98 -12.58
N THR A 19 15.29 69.95 -11.25
CA THR A 19 15.66 71.12 -10.42
C THR A 19 16.02 70.65 -8.99
N ALA A 20 17.19 71.10 -8.53
CA ALA A 20 17.72 70.91 -7.19
C ALA A 20 17.54 72.19 -6.37
N VAL A 21 17.28 72.07 -5.07
CA VAL A 21 17.51 73.13 -4.08
C VAL A 21 18.23 72.51 -2.89
N ALA A 22 19.42 73.02 -2.62
CA ALA A 22 20.21 72.78 -1.43
C ALA A 22 20.04 73.96 -0.46
N LEU A 23 19.95 73.67 0.85
CA LEU A 23 20.32 74.59 1.91
C LEU A 23 21.16 73.80 2.92
N GLY A 24 22.42 74.19 3.05
CA GLY A 24 23.33 73.74 4.10
C GLY A 24 23.51 74.80 5.17
N SER A 25 23.88 74.35 6.37
CA SER A 25 24.61 75.03 7.47
C SER A 25 24.47 74.12 8.71
N GLY A 26 25.46 73.71 9.48
CA GLY A 26 26.89 73.95 9.52
C GLY A 26 27.49 72.98 10.56
N ALA A 27 28.77 72.64 10.41
CA ALA A 27 29.48 71.75 11.31
C ALA A 27 30.05 72.52 12.52
N LEU A 28 29.93 71.94 13.72
CA LEU A 28 30.88 72.11 14.81
C LEU A 28 31.18 70.73 15.39
N SER A 29 32.46 70.34 15.31
CA SER A 29 33.01 69.12 15.90
C SER A 29 33.30 69.32 17.39
N LEU A 30 33.16 68.25 18.18
CA LEU A 30 34.12 67.74 19.19
C LEU A 30 33.57 66.42 19.81
N PRO A 31 34.42 65.50 20.31
CA PRO A 31 34.08 64.11 20.54
C PRO A 31 33.52 63.88 21.95
N ALA A 32 32.48 63.07 22.07
CA ALA A 32 32.05 62.54 23.36
C ALA A 32 32.08 61.02 23.30
N PHE A 33 33.02 60.42 24.05
CA PHE A 33 32.94 59.03 24.48
C PHE A 33 31.69 58.89 25.35
N ALA A 34 30.54 58.61 24.74
CA ALA A 34 29.40 58.08 25.46
C ALA A 34 29.53 56.56 25.39
N ALA A 35 29.87 55.96 26.52
CA ALA A 35 29.72 54.53 26.74
C ALA A 35 28.25 54.18 26.45
N GLU A 36 28.00 53.56 25.30
CA GLU A 36 26.72 52.96 24.97
C GLU A 36 26.47 51.89 26.04
N LYS A 37 25.59 52.24 26.98
CA LYS A 37 25.05 51.34 27.98
C LYS A 37 24.31 50.26 27.19
N ALA A 38 24.98 49.13 27.00
CA ALA A 38 24.43 47.95 26.35
C ALA A 38 23.02 47.68 26.89
N ALA A 39 22.03 47.72 26.00
CA ALA A 39 20.70 47.22 26.29
C ALA A 39 20.82 45.73 26.65
N PRO A 40 20.28 45.27 27.79
CA PRO A 40 20.21 43.85 28.09
C PRO A 40 19.11 43.24 27.23
N GLY A 41 19.48 42.40 26.27
CA GLY A 41 18.51 41.62 25.48
C GLY A 41 18.81 41.51 23.99
N ALA A 42 20.07 41.37 23.57
CA ALA A 42 20.34 40.63 22.35
C ALA A 42 20.32 39.15 22.74
N GLU A 43 19.21 38.47 22.44
CA GLU A 43 19.10 37.02 22.59
C GLU A 43 20.24 36.41 21.77
N LYS A 44 21.24 35.86 22.47
CA LYS A 44 22.40 35.23 21.85
C LYS A 44 21.87 34.09 21.00
N ALA A 45 21.93 34.23 19.67
CA ALA A 45 21.56 33.17 18.74
C ALA A 45 22.15 31.85 19.25
N ALA A 46 21.30 30.83 19.40
CA ALA A 46 21.73 29.54 19.90
C ALA A 46 22.94 29.05 19.08
N PRO A 47 23.94 28.39 19.70
CA PRO A 47 25.06 27.88 18.94
C PRO A 47 24.55 26.83 17.95
N SER A 48 24.58 27.16 16.66
CA SER A 48 24.30 26.23 15.58
C SER A 48 25.61 25.65 15.05
N ILE A 49 25.68 24.33 14.88
CA ILE A 49 26.81 23.64 14.27
C ILE A 49 26.46 23.36 12.81
N GLU A 50 27.36 23.71 11.89
CA GLU A 50 27.16 23.36 10.48
C GLU A 50 27.34 21.84 10.28
N LEU A 51 26.46 21.25 9.48
CA LEU A 51 26.46 19.83 9.11
C LEU A 51 26.88 19.67 7.65
N LYS A 52 27.72 18.68 7.39
CA LYS A 52 28.19 18.32 6.06
C LYS A 52 28.24 16.80 5.89
N ASP A 53 28.43 16.39 4.63
CA ASP A 53 28.59 14.99 4.22
C ASP A 53 27.45 14.10 4.73
N GLY A 54 26.24 14.66 4.80
CA GLY A 54 25.07 13.94 5.28
C GLY A 54 24.58 12.89 4.28
N THR A 55 24.04 11.79 4.80
CA THR A 55 23.33 10.78 4.01
C THR A 55 21.99 10.45 4.65
N LEU A 56 20.99 10.24 3.80
CA LEU A 56 19.69 9.70 4.18
C LEU A 56 19.46 8.41 3.42
N ASP A 57 19.44 7.28 4.14
CA ASP A 57 19.00 5.99 3.61
C ASP A 57 17.52 5.82 3.91
N TRP A 58 16.70 5.77 2.86
CA TRP A 58 15.26 5.69 3.01
C TRP A 58 14.60 5.11 1.76
N GLY A 59 13.74 4.11 1.95
CA GLY A 59 13.09 3.41 0.85
C GLY A 59 11.76 4.01 0.41
N ILE A 60 11.27 5.06 1.09
CA ILE A 60 9.89 5.56 1.01
C ILE A 60 8.90 4.50 1.48
N LYS A 61 8.63 3.46 0.68
CA LYS A 61 7.79 2.32 1.07
C LYS A 61 8.12 1.06 0.26
N GLU A 62 8.52 -0.01 0.91
CA GLU A 62 8.95 -1.25 0.25
C GLU A 62 7.84 -1.87 -0.62
N SER A 63 6.62 -1.94 -0.08
CA SER A 63 5.48 -2.48 -0.83
C SER A 63 5.16 -1.66 -2.09
N PHE A 64 5.38 -0.34 -2.04
CA PHE A 64 5.21 0.51 -3.21
C PHE A 64 6.31 0.25 -4.24
N ARG A 65 7.58 0.16 -3.84
CA ARG A 65 8.67 -0.18 -4.75
C ARG A 65 8.45 -1.54 -5.43
N LYS A 66 8.01 -2.55 -4.67
CA LYS A 66 7.64 -3.88 -5.18
C LYS A 66 6.46 -3.81 -6.14
N TYR A 67 5.45 -2.99 -5.82
CA TYR A 67 4.33 -2.74 -6.72
C TYR A 67 4.82 -2.13 -8.03
N VAL A 68 5.66 -1.08 -8.00
CA VAL A 68 6.16 -0.41 -9.21
C VAL A 68 6.87 -1.40 -10.12
N THR A 69 7.84 -2.17 -9.62
CA THR A 69 8.62 -3.08 -10.48
C THR A 69 7.92 -4.39 -10.81
N GLY A 70 6.93 -4.79 -10.00
CA GLY A 70 6.20 -6.05 -10.16
C GLY A 70 4.88 -5.84 -10.88
N ILE A 71 3.85 -5.45 -10.12
CA ILE A 71 2.46 -5.33 -10.62
C ILE A 71 2.33 -4.18 -11.61
N ALA A 72 3.05 -3.08 -11.40
CA ALA A 72 2.95 -1.92 -12.26
C ALA A 72 3.76 -2.05 -13.55
N LEU A 73 4.63 -3.07 -13.67
CA LEU A 73 5.58 -3.22 -14.77
C LEU A 73 6.35 -1.91 -15.07
N GLY A 74 6.59 -1.14 -14.01
CA GLY A 74 7.20 0.17 -14.04
C GLY A 74 8.70 0.13 -13.79
N LYS A 75 9.30 1.31 -13.81
CA LYS A 75 10.72 1.55 -13.55
C LYS A 75 10.88 2.49 -12.35
N ILE A 76 11.95 2.25 -11.63
CA ILE A 76 12.43 3.10 -10.54
C ILE A 76 13.79 3.61 -10.94
N GLU A 77 13.96 4.92 -10.94
CA GLU A 77 15.20 5.59 -11.35
C GLU A 77 15.64 6.55 -10.24
N ALA A 78 16.82 6.32 -9.66
CA ALA A 78 17.47 7.26 -8.77
C ALA A 78 18.39 8.17 -9.59
N THR A 79 18.19 9.49 -9.48
CA THR A 79 18.90 10.51 -10.25
C THR A 79 19.47 11.60 -9.34
N ASP A 80 20.19 12.57 -9.93
CA ASP A 80 20.62 13.81 -9.27
C ASP A 80 21.45 13.61 -7.99
N GLY A 81 22.14 12.47 -7.87
CA GLY A 81 22.98 12.11 -6.73
C GLY A 81 22.36 11.08 -5.76
N ALA A 82 21.09 10.70 -5.94
CA ALA A 82 20.54 9.54 -5.26
C ALA A 82 21.05 8.25 -5.91
N THR A 83 21.20 7.20 -5.11
CA THR A 83 21.48 5.85 -5.58
C THR A 83 20.47 4.88 -4.99
N GLN A 84 20.25 3.72 -5.63
CA GLN A 84 19.35 2.68 -5.13
C GLN A 84 20.15 1.43 -4.77
N ALA A 85 19.89 0.85 -3.60
CA ALA A 85 20.46 -0.42 -3.20
C ALA A 85 19.97 -1.57 -4.10
N ALA A 86 20.81 -2.60 -4.25
CA ALA A 86 20.51 -3.77 -5.08
C ALA A 86 19.21 -4.47 -4.67
N GLY A 87 18.58 -5.17 -5.61
CA GLY A 87 17.36 -5.95 -5.33
C GLY A 87 16.13 -5.10 -5.01
N ASN A 88 16.02 -3.92 -5.63
CA ASN A 88 14.94 -2.95 -5.35
C ASN A 88 14.96 -2.43 -3.88
N GLY A 89 16.17 -2.28 -3.33
CA GLY A 89 16.39 -1.82 -1.96
C GLY A 89 16.09 -0.33 -1.76
N ALA A 90 16.41 0.16 -0.56
CA ALA A 90 16.25 1.57 -0.19
C ALA A 90 17.12 2.50 -1.03
N PHE A 91 16.76 3.79 -1.05
CA PHE A 91 17.54 4.83 -1.72
C PHE A 91 18.50 5.47 -0.73
N THR A 92 19.67 5.87 -1.21
CA THR A 92 20.63 6.70 -0.48
C THR A 92 20.68 8.07 -1.13
N PHE A 93 20.20 9.09 -0.43
CA PHE A 93 20.34 10.50 -0.78
C PHE A 93 21.60 11.04 -0.12
N GLY A 94 22.57 11.47 -0.93
CA GLY A 94 23.89 11.88 -0.46
C GLY A 94 24.11 13.39 -0.48
N GLY A 95 25.30 13.81 -0.01
CA GLY A 95 25.72 15.21 -0.08
C GLY A 95 24.90 16.14 0.80
N GLY A 96 24.38 15.61 1.91
CA GLY A 96 23.57 16.34 2.88
C GLY A 96 24.33 17.50 3.51
N THR A 97 23.72 18.67 3.52
CA THR A 97 24.25 19.88 4.18
C THR A 97 23.17 20.52 5.02
N GLY A 98 23.54 21.06 6.17
CA GLY A 98 22.54 21.53 7.11
C GLY A 98 23.10 22.25 8.32
N THR A 99 22.24 22.40 9.33
CA THR A 99 22.62 22.94 10.63
C THR A 99 22.07 22.05 11.75
N TYR A 100 22.78 22.04 12.88
CA TYR A 100 22.36 21.42 14.12
C TYR A 100 22.22 22.50 15.19
N ASP A 101 21.04 22.64 15.76
CA ASP A 101 20.76 23.55 16.87
C ASP A 101 21.06 22.85 18.19
N THR A 102 22.01 23.38 18.95
CA THR A 102 22.43 22.79 20.24
C THR A 102 21.43 22.98 21.37
N ALA A 103 20.45 23.88 21.25
CA ALA A 103 19.41 24.11 22.25
C ALA A 103 18.23 23.15 22.08
N THR A 104 17.79 22.91 20.84
CA THR A 104 16.68 22.00 20.53
C THR A 104 17.15 20.58 20.25
N HIS A 105 18.47 20.39 20.13
CA HIS A 105 19.10 19.17 19.61
C HIS A 105 18.54 18.76 18.23
N GLY A 106 18.07 19.74 17.46
CA GLY A 106 17.44 19.54 16.16
C GLY A 106 18.39 19.71 14.99
N THR A 107 18.06 19.08 13.87
CA THR A 107 18.78 19.23 12.58
C THR A 107 17.85 19.81 11.53
N ASP A 108 18.37 20.62 10.63
CA ASP A 108 17.76 20.93 9.33
C ASP A 108 18.79 20.58 8.25
N THR A 109 18.57 19.47 7.53
CA THR A 109 19.53 18.93 6.55
C THR A 109 18.87 18.70 5.21
N LYS A 110 19.45 19.27 4.15
CA LYS A 110 18.99 19.12 2.77
C LYS A 110 19.89 18.15 2.02
N PHE A 111 19.32 17.25 1.23
CA PHE A 111 20.04 16.22 0.51
C PHE A 111 19.98 16.42 -1.00
N LYS A 112 21.00 15.94 -1.69
CA LYS A 112 20.95 15.82 -3.16
C LYS A 112 20.26 14.52 -3.52
N GLY A 113 19.66 14.52 -4.71
CA GLY A 113 19.06 13.34 -5.30
C GLY A 113 17.57 13.49 -5.56
N ALA A 114 17.11 12.67 -6.49
CA ALA A 114 15.69 12.48 -6.77
C ALA A 114 15.43 11.01 -7.08
N VAL A 115 14.20 10.59 -6.88
CA VAL A 115 13.73 9.25 -7.25
C VAL A 115 12.49 9.40 -8.10
N ARG A 116 12.46 8.70 -9.24
CA ARG A 116 11.32 8.64 -10.14
C ARG A 116 10.75 7.24 -10.20
N PHE A 117 9.44 7.13 -10.03
CA PHE A 117 8.65 5.91 -10.19
C PHE A 117 7.73 6.12 -11.38
N ALA A 118 7.91 5.34 -12.43
CA ALA A 118 7.11 5.49 -13.65
C ALA A 118 6.54 4.16 -14.11
N SER A 119 5.27 4.13 -14.47
CA SER A 119 4.60 2.99 -15.13
C SER A 119 3.70 3.51 -16.24
N THR A 120 3.96 3.04 -17.46
CA THR A 120 3.06 3.27 -18.60
C THR A 120 1.76 2.51 -18.41
N ALA A 121 1.84 1.23 -18.04
CA ALA A 121 0.68 0.36 -17.86
C ALA A 121 -0.31 0.87 -16.79
N HIS A 122 0.19 1.47 -15.71
CA HIS A 122 -0.64 2.03 -14.64
C HIS A 122 -0.73 3.56 -14.67
N ARG A 123 -0.23 4.18 -15.75
CA ARG A 123 -0.40 5.61 -16.08
C ARG A 123 0.00 6.56 -14.94
N PHE A 124 1.13 6.28 -14.29
CA PHE A 124 1.71 7.18 -13.30
C PHE A 124 3.18 7.47 -13.58
N ASP A 125 3.58 8.70 -13.27
CA ASP A 125 4.94 9.19 -13.21
C ASP A 125 5.07 10.06 -11.95
N ILE A 126 5.77 9.53 -10.95
CA ILE A 126 5.94 10.15 -9.64
C ILE A 126 7.42 10.44 -9.45
N LYS A 127 7.78 11.71 -9.27
CA LYS A 127 9.12 12.14 -8.89
C LYS A 127 9.11 12.69 -7.47
N VAL A 128 9.99 12.19 -6.62
CA VAL A 128 10.30 12.74 -5.28
C VAL A 128 11.68 13.38 -5.34
N ALA A 129 11.79 14.66 -4.98
CA ALA A 129 13.02 15.45 -5.06
C ALA A 129 13.11 16.46 -3.91
N ASP A 130 14.22 17.21 -3.85
CA ASP A 130 14.50 18.22 -2.81
C ASP A 130 14.23 17.72 -1.38
N VAL A 131 14.75 16.53 -1.07
CA VAL A 131 14.50 15.85 0.20
C VAL A 131 15.23 16.57 1.34
N LYS A 132 14.50 16.88 2.41
CA LYS A 132 15.01 17.55 3.62
C LYS A 132 14.59 16.78 4.85
N VAL A 133 15.46 16.72 5.86
CA VAL A 133 15.14 16.13 7.16
C VAL A 133 15.25 17.20 8.22
N VAL A 134 14.14 17.44 8.90
CA VAL A 134 14.04 18.39 10.01
C VAL A 134 13.75 17.61 11.30
N THR A 135 14.52 17.84 12.34
CA THR A 135 14.33 17.19 13.65
C THR A 135 14.35 18.22 14.77
N SER A 136 13.68 17.91 15.88
CA SER A 136 13.70 18.67 17.13
C SER A 136 13.38 17.73 18.29
N GLY A 137 14.32 17.62 19.23
CA GLY A 137 14.24 16.66 20.33
C GLY A 137 14.02 15.21 19.84
N THR A 138 12.86 14.64 20.17
CA THR A 138 12.48 13.25 19.84
C THR A 138 11.53 13.15 18.65
N THR A 139 11.35 14.24 17.89
CA THR A 139 10.40 14.31 16.76
C THR A 139 11.08 14.89 15.53
N GLY A 140 10.52 14.61 14.35
CA GLY A 140 10.99 15.22 13.11
C GLY A 140 10.05 14.95 11.94
N HIS A 141 10.46 15.38 10.77
CA HIS A 141 9.78 15.10 9.52
C HIS A 141 10.77 15.09 8.33
N ILE A 142 10.30 14.52 7.24
CA ILE A 142 10.94 14.57 5.92
C ILE A 142 10.08 15.47 5.04
N ASP A 143 10.66 16.55 4.53
CA ASP A 143 10.04 17.36 3.48
C ASP A 143 10.53 16.91 2.11
N ALA A 144 9.68 17.05 1.09
CA ALA A 144 10.06 16.79 -0.29
C ALA A 144 9.19 17.55 -1.29
N ASP A 145 9.72 17.76 -2.48
CA ASP A 145 8.94 18.07 -3.67
C ASP A 145 8.42 16.76 -4.29
N VAL A 146 7.10 16.67 -4.49
CA VAL A 146 6.47 15.51 -5.14
C VAL A 146 5.77 15.96 -6.40
N THR A 147 6.22 15.44 -7.54
CA THR A 147 5.61 15.66 -8.84
C THR A 147 4.87 14.40 -9.27
N LEU A 148 3.54 14.47 -9.38
CA LEU A 148 2.69 13.40 -9.88
C LEU A 148 2.13 13.81 -11.25
N ASN A 149 2.46 13.04 -12.29
CA ASN A 149 1.99 13.24 -13.66
C ASN A 149 2.16 14.70 -14.16
N GLY A 150 3.29 15.31 -13.79
CA GLY A 150 3.64 16.70 -14.15
C GLY A 150 3.09 17.79 -13.22
N SER A 151 2.26 17.45 -12.23
CA SER A 151 1.80 18.39 -11.20
C SER A 151 2.68 18.29 -9.95
N THR A 152 3.32 19.40 -9.58
CA THR A 152 4.25 19.44 -8.44
C THR A 152 3.61 20.05 -7.20
N GLN A 153 3.80 19.39 -6.07
CA GLN A 153 3.60 19.91 -4.73
C GLN A 153 4.98 20.13 -4.11
N ASN A 154 5.30 21.37 -3.77
CA ASN A 154 6.64 21.73 -3.28
C ASN A 154 6.68 21.74 -1.75
N ASP A 155 7.82 21.35 -1.18
CA ASP A 155 8.12 21.45 0.24
C ASP A 155 7.00 20.92 1.15
N ILE A 156 6.39 19.79 0.77
CA ILE A 156 5.35 19.19 1.60
C ILE A 156 6.02 18.40 2.72
N GLU A 157 5.46 18.50 3.93
CA GLU A 157 5.81 17.59 5.02
C GLU A 157 5.35 16.19 4.60
N PHE A 158 6.26 15.40 4.03
CA PHE A 158 5.92 14.14 3.37
C PHE A 158 5.72 13.01 4.38
N ALA A 159 6.60 12.93 5.38
CA ALA A 159 6.56 11.92 6.42
C ALA A 159 6.94 12.50 7.78
N THR A 160 6.27 12.07 8.85
CA THR A 160 6.71 12.33 10.22
C THR A 160 7.70 11.27 10.67
N LEU A 161 8.65 11.66 11.53
CA LEU A 161 9.68 10.83 12.11
C LEU A 161 9.53 10.76 13.64
N ASP A 162 9.60 9.56 14.19
CA ASP A 162 9.60 9.33 15.64
C ASP A 162 11.01 8.94 16.11
N LEU A 163 11.68 9.84 16.85
CA LEU A 163 13.02 9.61 17.37
C LEU A 163 13.01 9.21 18.86
N SER A 164 11.84 8.98 19.47
CA SER A 164 11.70 8.72 20.92
C SER A 164 12.50 7.51 21.41
N ALA A 165 12.61 6.47 20.58
CA ALA A 165 13.39 5.26 20.85
C ALA A 165 14.78 5.24 20.19
N VAL A 166 15.09 6.23 19.33
CA VAL A 166 16.31 6.26 18.53
C VAL A 166 17.42 6.95 19.32
N LYS A 167 18.58 6.31 19.41
CA LYS A 167 19.78 6.91 20.02
C LYS A 167 20.82 7.23 18.95
N PRO A 168 21.53 8.37 19.06
CA PRO A 168 22.64 8.66 18.18
C PRO A 168 23.75 7.62 18.38
N GLY A 169 24.13 6.98 17.28
CA GLY A 169 25.29 6.12 17.17
C GLY A 169 26.45 6.82 16.49
N GLN A 170 27.60 6.15 16.46
CA GLN A 170 28.78 6.62 15.76
C GLN A 170 28.89 5.94 14.40
N GLY A 171 28.77 6.73 13.34
CA GLY A 171 28.90 6.31 11.94
C GLY A 171 30.35 6.33 11.46
N ALA A 172 30.56 5.82 10.24
CA ALA A 172 31.85 5.89 9.58
C ALA A 172 32.33 7.35 9.45
N GLY A 173 33.65 7.59 9.57
CA GLY A 173 34.22 8.94 9.44
C GLY A 173 33.91 9.90 10.60
N GLY A 174 33.32 9.42 11.70
CA GLY A 174 32.97 10.25 12.85
C GLY A 174 31.61 10.95 12.74
N GLY A 175 30.80 10.58 11.74
CA GLY A 175 29.42 11.05 11.62
C GLY A 175 28.53 10.56 12.77
N MET A 176 27.51 11.34 13.10
CA MET A 176 26.43 10.95 14.00
C MET A 176 25.35 10.24 13.18
N THR A 177 24.98 9.02 13.56
CA THR A 177 24.02 8.19 12.85
C THR A 177 22.78 7.92 13.71
N PHE A 178 21.60 8.20 13.15
CA PHE A 178 20.30 7.86 13.70
C PHE A 178 19.70 6.78 12.82
N LYS A 179 19.76 5.53 13.28
CA LYS A 179 19.38 4.35 12.50
C LYS A 179 17.92 3.99 12.72
N ASP A 180 17.30 3.49 11.66
CA ASP A 180 15.97 2.86 11.67
C ASP A 180 14.87 3.72 12.32
N ILE A 181 14.89 5.04 12.06
CA ILE A 181 13.89 6.00 12.54
C ILE A 181 12.53 5.62 11.96
N PRO A 182 11.52 5.24 12.78
CA PRO A 182 10.17 5.01 12.29
C PRO A 182 9.62 6.24 11.57
N ALA A 183 9.03 6.00 10.39
CA ALA A 183 8.44 7.02 9.55
C ALA A 183 6.98 6.70 9.24
N THR A 184 6.11 7.71 9.26
CA THR A 184 4.70 7.57 8.87
C THR A 184 4.30 8.65 7.89
N LEU A 185 3.48 8.29 6.91
CA LEU A 185 3.01 9.21 5.88
C LEU A 185 2.10 10.28 6.48
N THR A 186 2.28 11.54 6.09
CA THR A 186 1.38 12.63 6.52
C THR A 186 0.11 12.69 5.66
N ALA A 187 -0.81 13.58 6.00
CA ALA A 187 -1.95 13.90 5.15
C ALA A 187 -1.53 14.53 3.80
N ASP A 188 -0.50 15.38 3.80
CA ASP A 188 0.03 15.99 2.58
C ASP A 188 0.78 14.96 1.72
N GLY A 189 1.59 14.10 2.33
CA GLY A 189 2.22 12.96 1.64
C GLY A 189 1.19 12.00 1.03
N ALA A 190 0.12 11.69 1.75
CA ALA A 190 -1.00 10.90 1.23
C ALA A 190 -1.64 11.54 0.00
N LYS A 191 -1.91 12.85 0.07
CA LYS A 191 -2.46 13.62 -1.05
C LYS A 191 -1.50 13.67 -2.25
N ALA A 192 -0.20 13.80 -2.01
CA ALA A 192 0.84 13.79 -3.04
C ALA A 192 0.90 12.46 -3.82
N PHE A 193 0.53 11.36 -3.15
CA PHE A 193 0.35 10.02 -3.73
C PHE A 193 -1.09 9.75 -4.17
N ASN A 194 -1.85 10.79 -4.54
CA ASN A 194 -3.24 10.71 -5.01
C ASN A 194 -4.22 10.01 -4.04
N GLY A 195 -3.92 10.04 -2.74
CA GLY A 195 -4.72 9.36 -1.72
C GLY A 195 -4.63 7.84 -1.78
N MET A 196 -3.58 7.28 -2.39
CA MET A 196 -3.38 5.81 -2.44
C MET A 196 -3.16 5.19 -1.06
N TYR A 197 -2.66 5.98 -0.11
CA TYR A 197 -2.41 5.58 1.26
C TYR A 197 -3.05 6.60 2.21
N GLU A 198 -3.49 6.13 3.36
CA GLU A 198 -4.04 6.99 4.41
C GLU A 198 -2.91 7.67 5.18
N ALA A 199 -3.19 8.85 5.75
CA ALA A 199 -2.31 9.48 6.72
C ALA A 199 -2.05 8.53 7.92
N GLY A 200 -0.83 8.52 8.44
CA GLY A 200 -0.37 7.58 9.46
C GLY A 200 0.08 6.23 8.91
N THR A 201 -0.04 5.97 7.60
CA THR A 201 0.49 4.74 6.99
C THR A 201 1.99 4.61 7.27
N ALA A 202 2.40 3.47 7.82
CA ALA A 202 3.81 3.18 8.04
C ALA A 202 4.60 3.16 6.72
N LEU A 203 5.72 3.88 6.73
CA LEU A 203 6.69 3.97 5.66
C LEU A 203 7.94 3.15 6.03
N ASP A 204 8.87 3.03 5.10
CA ASP A 204 10.16 2.43 5.42
C ASP A 204 10.87 3.29 6.47
N PRO A 205 11.54 2.68 7.47
CA PRO A 205 12.29 3.45 8.45
C PRO A 205 13.46 4.18 7.77
N ALA A 206 13.77 5.39 8.24
CA ALA A 206 14.83 6.23 7.71
C ALA A 206 16.12 6.08 8.53
N THR A 207 17.27 6.11 7.88
CA THR A 207 18.56 6.23 8.57
C THR A 207 19.24 7.51 8.15
N LEU A 208 19.45 8.41 9.11
CA LEU A 208 20.13 9.69 8.92
C LEU A 208 21.56 9.58 9.43
N THR A 209 22.55 9.98 8.63
CA THR A 209 23.93 10.20 9.08
C THR A 209 24.36 11.61 8.74
N VAL A 210 24.95 12.34 9.69
CA VAL A 210 25.45 13.71 9.49
C VAL A 210 26.78 13.91 10.19
N THR A 211 27.66 14.74 9.65
CA THR A 211 28.95 15.06 10.26
C THR A 211 29.03 16.54 10.56
N ALA A 212 29.46 16.91 11.77
CA ALA A 212 29.74 18.30 12.09
C ALA A 212 30.91 18.82 11.24
N ALA A 213 30.75 19.98 10.62
CA ALA A 213 31.86 20.70 10.02
C ALA A 213 32.75 21.23 11.15
N SER A 214 34.04 20.87 11.15
CA SER A 214 34.98 21.34 12.18
C SER A 214 35.09 22.87 12.17
N ALA A 215 34.89 23.51 13.33
CA ALA A 215 35.30 24.89 13.57
C ALA A 215 36.85 25.01 13.58
N PRO A 216 37.44 26.19 13.26
CA PRO A 216 38.89 26.38 13.27
C PRO A 216 39.50 26.06 14.65
N THR A 217 40.55 25.25 14.66
CA THR A 217 41.25 24.76 15.85
C THR A 217 41.99 25.87 16.62
N SER A 218 41.95 25.80 17.95
CA SER A 218 42.99 26.34 18.84
C SER A 218 42.96 25.63 20.22
N PRO A 219 44.11 25.49 20.92
CA PRO A 219 44.94 24.29 21.00
C PRO A 219 44.53 23.32 22.11
N ALA A 220 44.99 22.07 21.96
CA ALA A 220 44.81 20.96 22.89
C ALA A 220 45.47 21.18 24.27
N PRO A 221 44.90 20.66 25.37
CA PRO A 221 45.68 20.34 26.55
C PRO A 221 46.23 18.91 26.48
N THR A 222 47.44 18.79 26.99
CA THR A 222 48.40 17.69 26.91
C THR A 222 48.02 16.45 27.74
N LYS A 223 48.45 15.28 27.25
CA LYS A 223 48.32 13.91 27.80
C LYS A 223 48.90 13.73 29.22
N SER A 224 48.43 12.72 29.99
CA SER A 224 49.17 11.47 30.35
C SER A 224 48.38 10.57 31.35
N PRO A 225 48.80 9.32 31.71
CA PRO A 225 48.14 8.04 31.39
C PRO A 225 47.49 7.37 32.64
N THR A 226 46.90 6.16 32.60
CA THR A 226 47.58 4.90 33.02
C THR A 226 46.60 3.71 33.16
N LYS A 227 47.00 2.55 32.60
CA LYS A 227 46.75 1.12 32.94
C LYS A 227 45.40 0.40 32.68
N SER A 228 45.52 -0.57 31.78
CA SER A 228 44.82 -1.87 31.71
C SER A 228 45.18 -2.78 32.91
N PRO A 229 44.39 -3.83 33.23
CA PRO A 229 44.66 -5.14 32.62
C PRO A 229 43.41 -5.94 32.17
N SER A 230 43.63 -6.82 31.20
CA SER A 230 42.85 -8.02 30.85
C SER A 230 43.17 -9.18 31.81
N PRO A 231 42.29 -10.19 31.99
CA PRO A 231 42.65 -11.52 31.48
C PRO A 231 41.49 -12.36 30.88
N THR A 232 41.75 -12.87 29.68
CA THR A 232 41.73 -14.26 29.14
C THR A 232 40.99 -15.44 29.82
N ASP A 233 40.31 -16.21 28.94
CA ASP A 233 39.94 -17.65 28.88
C ASP A 233 39.08 -18.33 29.96
N THR A 234 38.04 -19.07 29.51
CA THR A 234 37.99 -20.55 29.57
C THR A 234 36.69 -21.09 28.93
N ALA A 235 36.84 -22.10 28.06
CA ALA A 235 35.80 -22.94 27.48
C ALA A 235 35.17 -23.91 28.50
N THR A 236 33.96 -24.44 28.25
CA THR A 236 33.60 -25.89 28.37
C THR A 236 32.09 -26.17 28.28
N ALA A 237 31.79 -27.12 27.37
CA ALA A 237 30.75 -28.18 27.33
C ALA A 237 29.24 -27.91 27.45
N ALA A 238 28.57 -28.44 26.42
CA ALA A 238 27.19 -28.91 26.37
C ALA A 238 26.90 -30.09 27.33
N PRO A 239 25.62 -30.38 27.58
CA PRO A 239 25.13 -31.74 27.34
C PRO A 239 23.82 -31.83 26.54
N LYS A 240 23.71 -32.95 25.82
CA LYS A 240 22.59 -33.47 25.02
C LYS A 240 21.49 -34.10 25.93
N PRO A 241 20.29 -34.46 25.40
CA PRO A 241 19.04 -34.65 26.14
C PRO A 241 18.84 -36.08 26.64
N THR A 242 18.01 -36.19 27.69
CA THR A 242 17.61 -37.47 28.29
C THR A 242 16.25 -37.91 27.74
N LYS A 243 16.19 -39.17 27.32
CA LYS A 243 15.02 -39.93 26.86
C LYS A 243 14.22 -40.45 28.06
N THR A 244 12.90 -40.55 27.94
CA THR A 244 12.01 -41.39 28.77
C THR A 244 10.75 -41.64 27.91
N ALA A 245 10.63 -42.79 27.24
CA ALA A 245 10.01 -44.05 27.67
C ALA A 245 8.54 -44.18 27.21
N THR A 246 8.34 -45.06 26.24
CA THR A 246 7.07 -45.65 25.82
C THR A 246 6.58 -46.66 26.87
N PRO A 247 5.26 -46.85 27.00
CA PRO A 247 4.77 -48.23 26.96
C PRO A 247 3.61 -48.43 25.99
N THR A 248 3.67 -49.62 25.41
CA THR A 248 2.74 -50.34 24.54
C THR A 248 1.36 -50.60 25.14
N GLY A 249 0.32 -50.57 24.28
CA GLY A 249 -1.01 -51.10 24.59
C GLY A 249 -1.95 -51.13 23.37
N LYS A 250 -1.93 -52.23 22.61
CA LYS A 250 -3.00 -52.73 21.71
C LYS A 250 -3.65 -53.91 22.47
N PRO A 251 -4.99 -54.19 22.47
CA PRO A 251 -5.87 -54.36 21.30
C PRO A 251 -7.27 -53.72 21.45
N SER A 252 -8.04 -53.50 20.39
CA SER A 252 -8.97 -54.51 19.87
C SER A 252 -9.66 -53.99 18.61
N ALA A 253 -9.82 -54.89 17.64
CA ALA A 253 -10.47 -54.66 16.36
C ALA A 253 -11.98 -54.44 16.56
N SER A 254 -12.46 -53.28 16.14
CA SER A 254 -13.86 -53.10 15.75
C SER A 254 -13.96 -53.40 14.26
N ALA A 255 -14.85 -54.30 13.89
CA ALA A 255 -15.07 -54.76 12.54
C ALA A 255 -15.34 -53.58 11.60
N SER A 256 -14.43 -53.38 10.65
CA SER A 256 -14.65 -52.52 9.49
C SER A 256 -15.61 -53.26 8.57
N THR A 257 -16.82 -52.76 8.41
CA THR A 257 -17.55 -52.95 7.15
C THR A 257 -16.62 -52.46 6.05
N ALA A 258 -16.35 -53.30 5.05
CA ALA A 258 -15.58 -52.88 3.89
C ALA A 258 -16.26 -51.64 3.28
N PRO A 259 -15.54 -50.53 3.00
CA PRO A 259 -16.15 -49.44 2.26
C PRO A 259 -16.66 -50.01 0.94
N ALA A 260 -17.90 -49.65 0.59
CA ALA A 260 -18.44 -49.93 -0.74
C ALA A 260 -17.40 -49.47 -1.77
N ALA A 261 -17.17 -50.29 -2.80
CA ALA A 261 -16.26 -49.92 -3.87
C ALA A 261 -16.66 -48.54 -4.41
N ALA A 262 -15.70 -47.63 -4.53
CA ALA A 262 -15.96 -46.32 -5.10
C ALA A 262 -16.52 -46.52 -6.52
N VAL A 263 -17.71 -45.98 -6.77
CA VAL A 263 -18.39 -46.12 -8.06
C VAL A 263 -18.04 -44.92 -8.95
N SER A 264 -17.70 -45.20 -10.21
CA SER A 264 -17.64 -44.18 -11.27
C SER A 264 -19.06 -43.70 -11.59
N GLY A 265 -19.21 -42.45 -12.02
CA GLY A 265 -20.54 -41.87 -12.25
C GLY A 265 -20.52 -40.53 -12.97
N GLU A 266 -21.71 -40.11 -13.38
CA GLU A 266 -21.96 -38.74 -13.85
C GLU A 266 -22.03 -37.80 -12.65
N ILE A 267 -21.50 -36.59 -12.81
CA ILE A 267 -21.61 -35.53 -11.82
C ILE A 267 -22.96 -34.85 -12.01
N VAL A 268 -23.76 -34.81 -10.96
CA VAL A 268 -25.13 -34.26 -10.99
C VAL A 268 -25.24 -32.89 -10.32
N ASP A 269 -24.35 -32.58 -9.38
CA ASP A 269 -24.20 -31.27 -8.76
C ASP A 269 -22.78 -31.09 -8.19
N GLY A 270 -22.37 -29.86 -7.91
CA GLY A 270 -21.09 -29.56 -7.29
C GLY A 270 -20.79 -28.08 -7.18
N ASN A 271 -19.79 -27.76 -6.35
CA ASN A 271 -19.29 -26.41 -6.15
C ASN A 271 -17.77 -26.35 -6.36
N LEU A 272 -17.32 -25.26 -6.97
CA LEU A 272 -15.92 -24.85 -7.08
C LEU A 272 -15.73 -23.53 -6.34
N ASP A 273 -14.84 -23.51 -5.36
CA ASP A 273 -14.45 -22.33 -4.61
C ASP A 273 -13.04 -21.89 -5.03
N TRP A 274 -12.94 -20.66 -5.52
CA TRP A 274 -11.66 -20.09 -5.96
C TRP A 274 -11.65 -18.57 -5.86
N GLY A 275 -10.58 -18.02 -5.31
CA GLY A 275 -10.40 -16.57 -5.17
C GLY A 275 -9.73 -15.89 -6.37
N VAL A 276 -9.23 -16.64 -7.34
CA VAL A 276 -8.28 -16.15 -8.37
C VAL A 276 -6.90 -15.87 -7.76
N LYS A 277 -6.73 -14.70 -7.13
CA LYS A 277 -5.51 -14.33 -6.41
C LYS A 277 -5.79 -13.20 -5.44
N GLU A 278 -5.47 -13.34 -4.16
CA GLU A 278 -5.79 -12.34 -3.13
C GLU A 278 -5.25 -10.95 -3.49
N SER A 279 -3.96 -10.85 -3.82
CA SER A 279 -3.35 -9.57 -4.20
C SER A 279 -4.01 -8.92 -5.42
N PHE A 280 -4.55 -9.71 -6.34
CA PHE A 280 -5.27 -9.20 -7.51
C PHE A 280 -6.63 -8.63 -7.10
N ARG A 281 -7.39 -9.35 -6.26
CA ARG A 281 -8.67 -8.85 -5.73
C ARG A 281 -8.49 -7.55 -4.96
N THR A 282 -7.51 -7.49 -4.07
CA THR A 282 -7.16 -6.28 -3.30
C THR A 282 -6.77 -5.12 -4.21
N TYR A 283 -6.04 -5.40 -5.29
CA TYR A 283 -5.69 -4.39 -6.28
C TYR A 283 -6.93 -3.86 -7.01
N ILE A 284 -7.82 -4.74 -7.47
CA ILE A 284 -9.06 -4.36 -8.18
C ILE A 284 -9.94 -3.47 -7.31
N THR A 285 -10.20 -3.84 -6.06
CA THR A 285 -11.05 -3.05 -5.16
C THR A 285 -10.29 -1.92 -4.46
N GLY A 286 -8.97 -1.83 -4.67
CA GLY A 286 -8.10 -0.87 -4.01
C GLY A 286 -8.11 0.51 -4.66
N PRO A 287 -7.43 1.50 -4.05
CA PRO A 287 -7.43 2.89 -4.50
C PRO A 287 -6.69 3.10 -5.82
N ILE A 288 -5.95 2.10 -6.30
CA ILE A 288 -5.20 2.16 -7.56
C ILE A 288 -6.13 1.84 -8.73
N ALA A 289 -6.68 0.63 -8.79
CA ALA A 289 -7.58 0.27 -9.89
C ALA A 289 -8.96 0.91 -9.74
N LYS A 290 -9.41 1.23 -8.52
CA LYS A 290 -10.74 1.79 -8.23
C LYS A 290 -11.85 1.03 -8.96
N GLY A 291 -11.70 -0.28 -8.97
CA GLY A 291 -12.47 -1.20 -9.78
C GLY A 291 -13.60 -1.86 -9.02
N LYS A 292 -14.22 -2.84 -9.68
CA LYS A 292 -15.27 -3.68 -9.12
C LYS A 292 -15.20 -5.10 -9.65
N VAL A 293 -15.87 -6.00 -8.95
CA VAL A 293 -16.05 -7.39 -9.35
C VAL A 293 -17.53 -7.63 -9.60
N GLU A 294 -17.83 -8.20 -10.77
CA GLU A 294 -19.19 -8.58 -11.17
C GLU A 294 -19.29 -10.10 -11.26
N LEU A 295 -20.29 -10.66 -10.59
CA LEU A 295 -20.59 -12.09 -10.60
C LEU A 295 -21.89 -12.32 -11.36
N SER A 296 -21.93 -13.35 -12.19
CA SER A 296 -23.13 -13.69 -12.98
C SER A 296 -23.18 -15.19 -13.30
N GLY A 297 -24.29 -15.64 -13.86
CA GLY A 297 -24.44 -17.02 -14.34
C GLY A 297 -24.44 -18.09 -13.24
N GLY A 298 -24.83 -17.74 -12.01
CA GLY A 298 -24.83 -18.65 -10.86
C GLY A 298 -23.62 -18.50 -9.93
N ALA A 299 -22.59 -17.72 -10.31
CA ALA A 299 -21.47 -17.44 -9.43
C ALA A 299 -21.89 -16.58 -8.23
N GLY A 300 -21.42 -16.94 -7.04
CA GLY A 300 -21.71 -16.25 -5.78
C GLY A 300 -20.43 -15.87 -5.03
N LYS A 301 -20.55 -14.94 -4.07
CA LYS A 301 -19.46 -14.61 -3.16
C LYS A 301 -19.34 -15.69 -2.09
N ASN A 302 -18.13 -16.16 -1.81
CA ASN A 302 -17.86 -17.12 -0.74
C ASN A 302 -16.61 -16.70 0.05
N GLY A 303 -16.81 -16.23 1.28
CA GLY A 303 -15.73 -15.62 2.08
C GLY A 303 -15.04 -14.47 1.33
N SER A 304 -13.72 -14.57 1.18
CA SER A 304 -12.92 -13.62 0.41
C SER A 304 -12.84 -13.94 -1.08
N GLY A 305 -13.35 -15.09 -1.53
CA GLY A 305 -13.32 -15.56 -2.92
C GLY A 305 -14.71 -15.73 -3.53
N TYR A 306 -14.83 -16.64 -4.48
CA TYR A 306 -16.03 -16.88 -5.28
C TYR A 306 -16.38 -18.36 -5.30
N ARG A 307 -17.68 -18.65 -5.37
CA ARG A 307 -18.24 -19.99 -5.55
C ARG A 307 -18.92 -20.09 -6.91
N PHE A 308 -18.63 -21.16 -7.63
CA PHE A 308 -19.21 -21.54 -8.92
C PHE A 308 -19.94 -22.87 -8.72
N GLY A 309 -21.25 -22.90 -8.96
CA GLY A 309 -22.12 -24.05 -8.67
C GLY A 309 -22.50 -24.86 -9.90
N ASP A 310 -23.56 -25.64 -9.77
CA ASP A 310 -24.22 -26.40 -10.84
C ASP A 310 -23.22 -27.26 -11.64
N ALA A 311 -22.42 -28.06 -10.91
CA ALA A 311 -21.39 -28.85 -11.56
C ALA A 311 -21.97 -29.98 -12.41
N SER A 312 -21.31 -30.27 -13.53
CA SER A 312 -21.62 -31.41 -14.40
C SER A 312 -20.36 -32.04 -14.96
N GLY A 313 -20.45 -33.28 -15.44
CA GLY A 313 -19.32 -34.00 -16.02
C GLY A 313 -19.22 -35.43 -15.53
N SER A 314 -18.00 -35.94 -15.37
CA SER A 314 -17.79 -37.35 -15.04
C SER A 314 -16.66 -37.57 -14.03
N TYR A 315 -16.80 -38.66 -13.28
CA TYR A 315 -15.79 -39.19 -12.38
C TYR A 315 -15.54 -40.66 -12.66
N ASP A 316 -14.26 -41.03 -12.72
CA ASP A 316 -13.81 -42.41 -12.85
C ASP A 316 -13.02 -42.81 -11.58
N ALA A 317 -13.60 -43.71 -10.80
CA ALA A 317 -13.02 -44.18 -9.55
C ALA A 317 -11.77 -45.06 -9.74
N ASP A 318 -11.75 -45.87 -10.81
CA ASP A 318 -10.66 -46.79 -11.12
C ASP A 318 -9.44 -46.01 -11.65
N ALA A 319 -9.67 -45.09 -12.58
CA ALA A 319 -8.64 -44.20 -13.12
C ALA A 319 -8.26 -43.08 -12.14
N LYS A 320 -9.04 -42.87 -11.07
CA LYS A 320 -8.97 -41.69 -10.20
C LYS A 320 -8.91 -40.41 -11.04
N SER A 321 -9.86 -40.29 -11.96
CA SER A 321 -9.97 -39.15 -12.86
C SER A 321 -11.25 -38.37 -12.61
N LEU A 322 -11.16 -37.05 -12.69
CA LEU A 322 -12.27 -36.12 -12.54
C LEU A 322 -12.28 -35.17 -13.71
N ASP A 323 -13.47 -34.97 -14.26
CA ASP A 323 -13.74 -33.96 -15.27
C ASP A 323 -15.05 -33.23 -14.92
N ALA A 324 -14.93 -32.08 -14.26
CA ALA A 324 -16.06 -31.31 -13.74
C ALA A 324 -16.09 -29.90 -14.34
N LYS A 325 -17.24 -29.50 -14.92
CA LYS A 325 -17.54 -28.14 -15.37
C LYS A 325 -18.47 -27.47 -14.37
N PHE A 326 -18.32 -26.17 -14.17
CA PHE A 326 -19.08 -25.38 -13.21
C PHE A 326 -19.71 -24.18 -13.89
N ALA A 327 -20.95 -23.88 -13.53
CA ALA A 327 -21.62 -22.68 -13.99
C ALA A 327 -21.07 -21.42 -13.29
N GLY A 328 -21.25 -20.28 -13.96
CA GLY A 328 -20.92 -18.98 -13.39
C GLY A 328 -19.76 -18.27 -14.06
N LYS A 329 -19.70 -16.95 -13.79
CA LYS A 329 -18.72 -16.04 -14.34
C LYS A 329 -18.29 -15.04 -13.28
N VAL A 330 -17.01 -14.69 -13.32
CA VAL A 330 -16.46 -13.57 -12.56
C VAL A 330 -15.78 -12.61 -13.51
N ARG A 331 -16.13 -11.33 -13.42
CA ARG A 331 -15.57 -10.25 -14.23
C ARG A 331 -14.96 -9.19 -13.33
N PHE A 332 -13.73 -8.82 -13.61
CA PHE A 332 -12.95 -7.83 -12.90
C PHE A 332 -12.80 -6.61 -13.78
N LEU A 333 -13.26 -5.47 -13.27
CA LEU A 333 -13.20 -4.18 -13.93
C LEU A 333 -12.31 -3.25 -13.12
N GLY A 334 -11.47 -2.46 -13.77
CA GLY A 334 -10.59 -1.50 -13.10
C GLY A 334 -10.11 -0.41 -14.05
N HIS A 335 -9.51 0.64 -13.47
CA HIS A 335 -9.04 1.83 -14.15
C HIS A 335 -10.15 2.52 -14.95
N GLU A 336 -11.22 2.91 -14.27
CA GLU A 336 -12.32 3.64 -14.90
C GLU A 336 -11.89 5.06 -15.29
N GLU A 337 -12.06 5.40 -16.56
CA GLU A 337 -11.88 6.75 -17.07
C GLU A 337 -12.93 7.04 -18.15
N GLY A 338 -13.65 8.16 -18.02
CA GLY A 338 -14.68 8.54 -19.00
C GLY A 338 -15.84 7.55 -19.13
N GLY A 339 -16.07 6.69 -18.12
CA GLY A 339 -17.08 5.62 -18.14
C GLY A 339 -16.63 4.32 -18.81
N GLU A 340 -15.36 4.23 -19.22
CA GLU A 340 -14.76 3.00 -19.74
C GLU A 340 -13.74 2.42 -18.77
N TYR A 341 -13.64 1.09 -18.73
CA TYR A 341 -12.63 0.39 -17.94
C TYR A 341 -11.45 0.01 -18.82
N ALA A 342 -10.23 0.41 -18.44
CA ALA A 342 -9.02 -0.03 -19.14
C ALA A 342 -8.66 -1.48 -18.78
N LEU A 343 -8.96 -1.92 -17.54
CA LEU A 343 -8.85 -3.31 -17.13
C LEU A 343 -10.24 -3.95 -17.18
N ASP A 344 -10.35 -5.01 -17.99
CA ASP A 344 -11.55 -5.84 -18.08
C ASP A 344 -11.12 -7.29 -18.28
N LEU A 345 -11.25 -8.11 -17.24
CA LEU A 345 -10.84 -9.51 -17.22
C LEU A 345 -12.00 -10.38 -16.74
N GLN A 346 -12.42 -11.34 -17.55
CA GLN A 346 -13.50 -12.25 -17.24
C GLN A 346 -13.04 -13.71 -17.29
N PHE A 347 -13.45 -14.49 -16.30
CA PHE A 347 -13.39 -15.95 -16.31
C PHE A 347 -14.80 -16.52 -16.40
N SER A 348 -15.00 -17.51 -17.26
CA SER A 348 -16.25 -18.25 -17.45
C SER A 348 -15.98 -19.71 -17.81
N GLU A 349 -17.02 -20.55 -17.81
CA GLU A 349 -16.92 -21.97 -18.21
C GLU A 349 -15.79 -22.69 -17.44
N LEU A 350 -15.77 -22.51 -16.12
CA LEU A 350 -14.70 -23.07 -15.28
C LEU A 350 -14.80 -24.60 -15.28
N ARG A 351 -13.65 -25.25 -15.42
CA ARG A 351 -13.55 -26.71 -15.46
C ARG A 351 -12.33 -27.19 -14.70
N VAL A 352 -12.51 -28.20 -13.88
CA VAL A 352 -11.43 -28.93 -13.21
C VAL A 352 -11.26 -30.26 -13.92
N THR A 353 -10.05 -30.49 -14.45
CA THR A 353 -9.63 -31.82 -14.91
C THR A 353 -8.53 -32.33 -14.00
N ALA A 354 -8.66 -33.53 -13.48
CA ALA A 354 -7.67 -34.11 -12.58
C ALA A 354 -7.51 -35.61 -12.82
N GLU A 355 -6.29 -36.10 -12.65
CA GLU A 355 -5.97 -37.51 -12.75
C GLU A 355 -4.84 -37.82 -11.76
N GLY A 356 -5.07 -38.79 -10.88
CA GLY A 356 -4.12 -39.14 -9.82
C GLY A 356 -3.78 -37.96 -8.90
N GLY A 357 -2.50 -37.57 -8.85
CA GLY A 357 -2.00 -36.51 -7.95
C GLY A 357 -1.92 -35.11 -8.56
N SER A 358 -2.45 -34.91 -9.77
CA SER A 358 -2.33 -33.65 -10.51
C SER A 358 -3.62 -33.27 -11.21
N GLY A 359 -3.81 -31.97 -11.45
CA GLY A 359 -4.95 -31.47 -12.18
C GLY A 359 -4.68 -30.14 -12.87
N LYS A 360 -5.75 -29.58 -13.45
CA LYS A 360 -5.76 -28.33 -14.18
C LYS A 360 -7.05 -27.58 -13.85
N LEU A 361 -6.92 -26.27 -13.65
CA LEU A 361 -8.04 -25.35 -13.71
C LEU A 361 -8.08 -24.75 -15.11
N VAL A 362 -9.18 -25.00 -15.80
CA VAL A 362 -9.44 -24.55 -17.17
C VAL A 362 -10.59 -23.55 -17.14
N ALA A 363 -10.54 -22.51 -17.98
CA ALA A 363 -11.62 -21.54 -18.12
C ALA A 363 -11.59 -20.90 -19.51
N ASP A 364 -12.73 -20.39 -19.95
CA ASP A 364 -12.76 -19.37 -20.99
C ASP A 364 -12.38 -18.03 -20.37
N VAL A 365 -11.46 -17.32 -21.01
CA VAL A 365 -10.93 -16.04 -20.50
C VAL A 365 -11.08 -14.95 -21.54
N SER A 366 -11.69 -13.83 -21.15
CA SER A 366 -11.67 -12.59 -21.93
C SER A 366 -10.83 -11.55 -21.20
N SER A 367 -9.89 -10.91 -21.89
CA SER A 367 -8.97 -9.95 -21.30
C SER A 367 -8.77 -8.75 -22.22
N LYS A 368 -9.01 -7.56 -21.68
CA LYS A 368 -8.73 -6.29 -22.34
C LYS A 368 -7.34 -5.80 -21.96
N ASP A 369 -6.50 -5.59 -22.98
CA ASP A 369 -5.19 -5.00 -22.82
C ASP A 369 -5.31 -3.51 -22.45
N GLN A 370 -4.62 -3.08 -21.40
CA GLN A 370 -4.75 -1.72 -20.85
C GLN A 370 -4.12 -0.65 -21.75
N GLU A 371 -3.10 -0.99 -22.53
CA GLU A 371 -2.38 -0.04 -23.38
C GLU A 371 -3.07 0.14 -24.73
N THR A 372 -3.45 -0.96 -25.36
CA THR A 372 -4.03 -0.99 -26.71
C THR A 372 -5.54 -0.96 -26.73
N GLY A 373 -6.20 -1.26 -25.59
CA GLY A 373 -7.64 -1.44 -25.49
C GLY A 373 -8.16 -2.70 -26.21
N LYS A 374 -7.28 -3.53 -26.77
CA LYS A 374 -7.66 -4.72 -27.52
C LYS A 374 -8.17 -5.81 -26.59
N VAL A 375 -9.36 -6.32 -26.87
CA VAL A 375 -9.88 -7.54 -26.22
C VAL A 375 -9.30 -8.79 -26.89
N SER A 376 -8.86 -9.73 -26.07
CA SER A 376 -8.44 -11.06 -26.48
C SER A 376 -9.25 -12.10 -25.75
N THR A 377 -9.70 -13.13 -26.46
CA THR A 377 -10.44 -14.27 -25.90
C THR A 377 -9.63 -15.54 -26.01
N TYR A 378 -9.73 -16.38 -24.99
CA TYR A 378 -9.05 -17.67 -24.90
C TYR A 378 -10.08 -18.71 -24.49
N ASP A 379 -10.38 -19.65 -25.40
CA ASP A 379 -11.36 -20.70 -25.14
C ASP A 379 -10.63 -21.93 -24.56
N GLY A 380 -11.16 -22.50 -23.48
CA GLY A 380 -10.59 -23.69 -22.82
C GLY A 380 -9.15 -23.49 -22.35
N LEU A 381 -8.79 -22.29 -21.89
CA LEU A 381 -7.43 -21.98 -21.44
C LEU A 381 -7.13 -22.73 -20.14
N THR A 382 -6.03 -23.49 -20.11
CA THR A 382 -5.49 -23.98 -18.83
C THR A 382 -4.90 -22.81 -18.06
N VAL A 383 -5.67 -22.21 -17.15
CA VAL A 383 -5.27 -21.06 -16.33
C VAL A 383 -4.20 -21.48 -15.34
N ALA A 384 -4.39 -22.61 -14.65
CA ALA A 384 -3.47 -23.09 -13.63
C ALA A 384 -3.27 -24.61 -13.67
N THR A 385 -2.10 -25.07 -13.26
CA THR A 385 -1.89 -26.46 -12.85
C THR A 385 -2.23 -26.60 -11.36
N LEU A 386 -2.80 -27.73 -11.00
CA LEU A 386 -3.23 -28.05 -9.63
C LEU A 386 -2.38 -29.19 -9.09
N LYS A 387 -1.89 -29.02 -7.86
CA LYS A 387 -1.25 -30.09 -7.09
C LYS A 387 -2.25 -30.63 -6.08
N LEU A 388 -2.61 -31.90 -6.22
CA LEU A 388 -3.60 -32.56 -5.37
C LEU A 388 -2.92 -33.22 -4.16
N GLY A 389 -3.64 -33.25 -3.03
CA GLY A 389 -3.21 -33.94 -1.82
C GLY A 389 -3.26 -35.46 -1.95
N SER A 390 -2.57 -36.17 -1.05
CA SER A 390 -2.67 -37.62 -0.97
C SER A 390 -4.09 -38.05 -0.60
N GLY A 391 -4.70 -38.93 -1.39
CA GLY A 391 -6.08 -39.38 -1.17
C GLY A 391 -7.15 -38.48 -1.80
N ALA A 392 -6.76 -37.46 -2.57
CA ALA A 392 -7.67 -36.73 -3.44
C ALA A 392 -8.38 -37.67 -4.43
N LEU A 393 -9.52 -37.22 -4.97
CA LEU A 393 -10.32 -37.94 -5.96
C LEU A 393 -10.82 -39.31 -5.47
N THR A 394 -11.11 -39.42 -4.17
CA THR A 394 -11.74 -40.60 -3.58
C THR A 394 -13.13 -40.20 -3.10
N ALA A 395 -14.16 -40.80 -3.70
CA ALA A 395 -15.54 -40.57 -3.31
C ALA A 395 -15.79 -41.02 -1.86
N LYS A 396 -16.46 -40.18 -1.08
CA LYS A 396 -16.99 -40.49 0.25
C LYS A 396 -18.43 -40.01 0.31
N ASN A 397 -19.36 -40.91 0.64
CA ASN A 397 -20.80 -40.62 0.63
C ASN A 397 -21.23 -39.97 -0.70
N ASP A 398 -20.80 -40.56 -1.83
CA ASP A 398 -21.07 -40.09 -3.19
C ASP A 398 -20.57 -38.68 -3.52
N VAL A 399 -19.68 -38.11 -2.69
CA VAL A 399 -19.01 -36.82 -2.92
C VAL A 399 -17.53 -37.02 -3.18
N VAL A 400 -17.02 -36.45 -4.27
CA VAL A 400 -15.60 -36.34 -4.59
C VAL A 400 -15.13 -34.93 -4.25
N GLU A 401 -14.13 -34.84 -3.36
CA GLU A 401 -13.62 -33.57 -2.87
C GLU A 401 -12.15 -33.34 -3.27
N LEU A 402 -11.86 -32.12 -3.70
CA LEU A 402 -10.54 -31.53 -3.82
C LEU A 402 -10.47 -30.42 -2.76
N ASP A 403 -9.76 -30.65 -1.68
CA ASP A 403 -9.58 -29.67 -0.62
C ASP A 403 -8.29 -28.87 -0.84
N GLY A 404 -8.43 -27.57 -1.12
CA GLY A 404 -7.33 -26.61 -1.12
C GLY A 404 -6.18 -26.94 -2.08
N ALA A 405 -6.49 -27.46 -3.28
CA ALA A 405 -5.48 -27.81 -4.26
C ALA A 405 -4.62 -26.60 -4.63
N ALA A 406 -3.30 -26.69 -4.43
CA ALA A 406 -2.40 -25.59 -4.72
C ALA A 406 -2.38 -25.31 -6.23
N ALA A 407 -2.70 -24.06 -6.59
CA ALA A 407 -2.82 -23.61 -7.98
C ALA A 407 -1.61 -22.80 -8.41
N THR A 408 -1.00 -23.20 -9.52
CA THR A 408 0.17 -22.55 -10.11
C THR A 408 -0.18 -22.02 -11.50
N LEU A 409 -0.02 -20.73 -11.72
CA LEU A 409 -0.35 -20.05 -12.97
C LEU A 409 0.48 -20.62 -14.14
N THR A 410 -0.18 -20.92 -15.26
CA THR A 410 0.53 -21.36 -16.48
C THR A 410 1.03 -20.19 -17.31
N ALA A 411 1.87 -20.45 -18.31
CA ALA A 411 2.25 -19.43 -19.30
C ALA A 411 1.04 -18.88 -20.09
N GLY A 412 0.04 -19.73 -20.37
CA GLY A 412 -1.20 -19.31 -21.00
C GLY A 412 -2.02 -18.40 -20.08
N GLY A 413 -2.16 -18.78 -18.81
CA GLY A 413 -2.80 -17.97 -17.78
C GLY A 413 -2.12 -16.61 -17.61
N ALA A 414 -0.79 -16.60 -17.49
CA ALA A 414 0.03 -15.38 -17.43
C ALA A 414 -0.26 -14.41 -18.59
N LYS A 415 -0.35 -14.93 -19.81
CA LYS A 415 -0.73 -14.14 -20.99
C LYS A 415 -2.14 -13.57 -20.87
N ALA A 416 -3.11 -14.36 -20.42
CA ALA A 416 -4.49 -13.91 -20.26
C ALA A 416 -4.65 -12.87 -19.14
N PHE A 417 -3.79 -12.91 -18.12
CA PHE A 417 -3.71 -11.84 -17.13
C PHE A 417 -3.16 -10.53 -17.68
N GLY A 418 -2.66 -10.47 -18.93
CA GLY A 418 -2.01 -9.29 -19.52
C GLY A 418 -0.49 -9.27 -19.30
N GLY A 419 0.12 -10.39 -18.92
CA GLY A 419 1.56 -10.48 -18.64
C GLY A 419 1.98 -9.92 -17.27
N PHE A 420 1.05 -9.46 -16.45
CA PHE A 420 1.35 -8.90 -15.11
C PHE A 420 1.83 -9.93 -14.08
N TYR A 421 1.59 -11.21 -14.34
CA TYR A 421 2.05 -12.32 -13.51
C TYR A 421 2.87 -13.28 -14.34
N GLU A 422 3.99 -13.72 -13.79
CA GLU A 422 4.85 -14.70 -14.43
C GLU A 422 4.25 -16.12 -14.34
N ALA A 423 4.57 -16.94 -15.34
CA ALA A 423 4.29 -18.37 -15.26
C ALA A 423 4.97 -18.96 -14.03
N GLY A 424 4.25 -19.84 -13.30
CA GLY A 424 4.73 -20.38 -12.03
C GLY A 424 4.31 -19.58 -10.80
N ALA A 425 3.68 -18.40 -10.96
CA ALA A 425 3.14 -17.65 -9.83
C ALA A 425 2.07 -18.45 -9.08
N ALA A 426 2.12 -18.41 -7.75
CA ALA A 426 1.09 -19.00 -6.90
C ALA A 426 -0.22 -18.20 -6.99
N LEU A 427 -1.32 -18.92 -7.21
CA LEU A 427 -2.68 -18.42 -7.17
C LEU A 427 -3.36 -18.86 -5.87
N ASP A 428 -4.56 -18.35 -5.62
CA ASP A 428 -5.37 -18.85 -4.52
C ASP A 428 -5.67 -20.34 -4.74
N PRO A 429 -5.64 -21.16 -3.68
CA PRO A 429 -5.93 -22.59 -3.77
C PRO A 429 -7.35 -22.82 -4.28
N VAL A 430 -7.55 -23.97 -4.91
CA VAL A 430 -8.82 -24.38 -5.51
C VAL A 430 -9.44 -25.48 -4.65
N THR A 431 -10.65 -25.24 -4.17
CA THR A 431 -11.46 -26.26 -3.51
C THR A 431 -12.63 -26.63 -4.41
N ALA A 432 -12.89 -27.92 -4.62
CA ALA A 432 -14.04 -28.38 -5.38
C ALA A 432 -14.69 -29.57 -4.70
N ALA A 433 -16.02 -29.63 -4.71
CA ALA A 433 -16.76 -30.80 -4.26
C ALA A 433 -17.84 -31.10 -5.30
N VAL A 434 -17.89 -32.35 -5.77
CA VAL A 434 -18.87 -32.80 -6.76
C VAL A 434 -19.59 -34.04 -6.24
N SER A 435 -20.88 -34.15 -6.55
CA SER A 435 -21.75 -35.24 -6.15
C SER A 435 -22.08 -36.15 -7.33
N LEU A 436 -22.16 -37.45 -7.07
CA LEU A 436 -22.60 -38.47 -8.02
C LEU A 436 -24.08 -38.84 -7.83
N ASP A 437 -24.70 -38.33 -6.76
CA ASP A 437 -26.10 -38.53 -6.40
C ASP A 437 -26.73 -37.18 -6.03
N GLU A 438 -27.96 -36.93 -6.50
CA GLU A 438 -28.69 -35.69 -6.29
C GLU A 438 -29.04 -35.41 -4.82
N ASN A 439 -29.00 -36.44 -3.98
CA ASN A 439 -29.29 -36.37 -2.55
C ASN A 439 -28.02 -36.27 -1.69
N ALA A 440 -26.83 -36.31 -2.30
CA ALA A 440 -25.57 -36.21 -1.57
C ALA A 440 -25.37 -34.77 -1.06
N GLU A 441 -25.02 -34.63 0.22
CA GLU A 441 -24.82 -33.32 0.83
C GLU A 441 -23.41 -32.78 0.53
N LEU A 442 -23.34 -31.70 -0.26
CA LEU A 442 -22.09 -31.03 -0.58
C LEU A 442 -21.57 -30.21 0.62
N PRO A 443 -20.25 -30.15 0.85
CA PRO A 443 -19.67 -29.29 1.87
C PRO A 443 -20.07 -27.82 1.68
N THR A 444 -20.86 -27.30 2.61
CA THR A 444 -21.03 -25.86 2.79
C THR A 444 -19.80 -25.36 3.52
N GLY A 445 -18.91 -24.63 2.83
CA GLY A 445 -17.60 -24.24 3.39
C GLY A 445 -17.71 -23.64 4.80
N SER A 446 -16.72 -23.93 5.64
CA SER A 446 -16.66 -23.43 7.02
C SER A 446 -16.48 -21.91 7.05
N ASN A 447 -17.58 -21.17 7.17
CA ASN A 447 -17.71 -19.99 8.01
C ASN A 447 -19.22 -19.69 8.19
N GLY A 448 -19.66 -19.73 9.46
CA GLY A 448 -21.04 -20.02 9.84
C GLY A 448 -22.14 -19.06 9.36
N GLY A 449 -23.35 -19.62 9.21
CA GLY A 449 -24.59 -18.84 9.22
C GLY A 449 -25.76 -19.42 8.41
N THR A 450 -26.29 -20.56 8.87
CA THR A 450 -27.69 -21.04 8.74
C THR A 450 -28.37 -21.08 7.35
N SER A 451 -28.68 -22.32 6.97
CA SER A 451 -29.65 -22.74 5.95
C SER A 451 -31.01 -22.01 6.05
N GLY A 452 -31.50 -21.58 4.89
CA GLY A 452 -32.89 -21.22 4.67
C GLY A 452 -33.31 -21.73 3.30
N GLY A 453 -33.48 -23.05 3.17
CA GLY A 453 -34.17 -23.64 2.03
C GLY A 453 -35.62 -23.16 1.99
N THR A 454 -36.12 -22.86 0.80
CA THR A 454 -37.56 -22.90 0.52
C THR A 454 -37.75 -23.30 -0.94
N SER A 455 -38.10 -24.58 -1.11
CA SER A 455 -38.96 -25.05 -2.18
C SER A 455 -40.31 -24.33 -2.08
N GLY A 456 -40.78 -23.75 -3.19
CA GLY A 456 -41.98 -22.93 -3.20
C GLY A 456 -42.52 -22.70 -4.60
N THR A 457 -43.31 -23.67 -5.04
CA THR A 457 -44.18 -23.74 -6.22
C THR A 457 -44.83 -22.43 -6.67
N SER A 458 -44.97 -22.33 -7.98
CA SER A 458 -45.77 -21.39 -8.76
C SER A 458 -47.22 -21.21 -8.27
N GLY A 459 -47.65 -19.95 -8.20
CA GLY A 459 -49.04 -19.57 -7.96
C GLY A 459 -49.29 -18.09 -8.27
N THR A 460 -49.78 -17.81 -9.47
CA THR A 460 -50.28 -16.50 -9.91
C THR A 460 -51.60 -16.15 -9.19
N SER A 461 -51.74 -14.91 -8.68
CA SER A 461 -52.86 -14.00 -8.96
C SER A 461 -52.90 -12.78 -8.01
N GLY A 462 -52.86 -11.58 -8.61
CA GLY A 462 -53.76 -10.44 -8.32
C GLY A 462 -53.68 -9.69 -6.98
N GLY A 463 -53.35 -8.39 -7.05
CA GLY A 463 -53.67 -7.45 -5.97
C GLY A 463 -52.99 -6.09 -6.05
N THR A 464 -53.65 -5.13 -6.69
CA THR A 464 -53.29 -3.71 -6.76
C THR A 464 -53.45 -3.02 -5.39
N GLY A 465 -52.53 -2.12 -5.00
CA GLY A 465 -52.69 -1.26 -3.82
C GLY A 465 -51.60 -0.20 -3.71
N SER A 466 -52.02 1.06 -3.62
CA SER A 466 -51.21 2.27 -3.79
C SER A 466 -50.78 2.90 -2.45
N THR A 467 -49.80 3.82 -2.54
CA THR A 467 -49.52 5.01 -1.69
C THR A 467 -48.80 4.92 -0.32
N THR A 468 -47.69 5.68 -0.28
CA THR A 468 -47.26 6.67 0.75
C THR A 468 -46.46 6.23 1.99
N GLY A 469 -45.16 6.56 1.97
CA GLY A 469 -44.49 7.50 2.90
C GLY A 469 -44.45 7.21 4.39
N GLY A 470 -43.25 7.05 4.95
CA GLY A 470 -43.02 7.13 6.40
C GLY A 470 -41.55 6.93 6.80
N THR A 471 -40.89 8.03 7.14
CA THR A 471 -39.62 8.10 7.88
C THR A 471 -39.80 7.54 9.30
N GLY A 472 -38.86 6.72 9.76
CA GLY A 472 -38.84 6.22 11.14
C GLY A 472 -37.51 5.57 11.50
N SER A 473 -36.74 6.27 12.34
CA SER A 473 -35.53 5.80 13.02
C SER A 473 -35.90 5.09 14.32
N THR A 474 -35.33 3.90 14.57
CA THR A 474 -34.90 3.31 15.88
C THR A 474 -34.30 1.93 15.60
N THR A 475 -33.00 1.71 15.80
CA THR A 475 -32.36 1.14 17.00
C THR A 475 -32.56 -0.38 17.18
N GLY A 476 -31.46 -1.15 17.09
CA GLY A 476 -31.31 -2.43 17.82
C GLY A 476 -30.45 -3.49 17.13
N GLY A 477 -29.32 -3.85 17.75
CA GLY A 477 -28.65 -5.16 17.55
C GLY A 477 -27.19 -5.09 17.06
N SER A 478 -26.24 -4.71 17.92
CA SER A 478 -25.31 -5.64 18.61
C SER A 478 -24.02 -5.94 17.82
N LEU A 479 -23.00 -5.09 18.03
CA LEU A 479 -21.61 -5.37 17.71
C LEU A 479 -20.96 -6.13 18.87
N ALA A 480 -20.17 -7.14 18.52
CA ALA A 480 -19.51 -8.04 19.44
C ALA A 480 -18.43 -7.34 20.27
N SER A 481 -18.38 -7.80 21.52
CA SER A 481 -17.43 -7.51 22.58
C SER A 481 -15.97 -7.75 22.19
N THR A 482 -15.12 -6.76 22.40
CA THR A 482 -13.70 -6.96 22.74
C THR A 482 -13.41 -6.23 24.04
N GLY A 483 -13.15 -7.00 25.09
CA GLY A 483 -12.88 -6.50 26.43
C GLY A 483 -11.52 -5.82 26.56
N ALA A 484 -11.50 -4.76 27.35
CA ALA A 484 -10.35 -4.32 28.13
C ALA A 484 -10.89 -3.67 29.41
N ASP A 485 -10.89 -4.43 30.50
CA ASP A 485 -11.21 -3.96 31.84
C ASP A 485 -10.03 -3.19 32.45
N VAL A 486 -10.20 -1.89 32.71
CA VAL A 486 -9.50 -1.15 33.78
C VAL A 486 -10.48 -0.09 34.33
N PRO A 487 -10.67 0.04 35.66
CA PRO A 487 -11.80 0.78 36.23
C PRO A 487 -11.56 2.29 36.28
N ALA A 488 -12.59 3.06 35.91
CA ALA A 488 -12.65 4.51 36.11
C ALA A 488 -13.26 4.83 37.49
N GLY A 489 -12.55 5.61 38.29
CA GLY A 489 -13.07 6.34 39.46
C GLY A 489 -12.96 7.86 39.23
N PRO A 490 -13.91 8.67 39.73
CA PRO A 490 -14.10 10.04 39.25
C PRO A 490 -13.37 11.07 40.13
N LEU A 491 -12.77 12.10 39.52
CA LEU A 491 -12.56 13.38 40.19
C LEU A 491 -12.88 14.54 39.25
N ALA A 492 -13.85 15.31 39.71
CA ALA A 492 -14.25 16.61 39.19
C ALA A 492 -13.22 17.70 39.54
N ALA A 493 -13.17 18.74 38.71
CA ALA A 493 -13.39 20.15 39.07
C ALA A 493 -12.41 21.15 38.40
N ALA A 494 -13.03 22.19 37.82
CA ALA A 494 -12.57 23.60 37.72
C ALA A 494 -11.37 23.89 36.79
N ALA A 495 -11.25 25.02 36.06
CA ALA A 495 -11.97 26.29 35.95
C ALA A 495 -11.56 26.92 34.58
N ALA A 496 -12.46 27.53 33.80
CA ALA A 496 -12.74 28.98 33.72
C ALA A 496 -12.04 29.75 32.55
N LEU A 497 -12.91 30.22 31.64
CA LEU A 497 -12.99 31.56 31.01
C LEU A 497 -11.74 32.25 30.45
N ILE A 498 -11.75 32.54 29.13
CA ILE A 498 -11.63 33.90 28.56
C ILE A 498 -12.50 34.00 27.28
N ALA A 499 -13.29 35.07 27.19
CA ALA A 499 -14.09 35.47 26.03
C ALA A 499 -13.64 36.85 25.50
N ALA A 500 -14.00 37.11 24.24
CA ALA A 500 -14.00 38.39 23.49
C ALA A 500 -12.62 38.85 22.95
N ALA A 501 -12.48 39.48 21.78
CA ALA A 501 -13.41 40.19 20.90
C ALA A 501 -12.86 40.26 19.46
N GLY A 502 -13.73 40.51 18.47
CA GLY A 502 -13.29 40.96 17.13
C GLY A 502 -14.33 40.78 16.02
N ALA A 503 -15.42 41.53 16.08
CA ALA A 503 -16.36 41.68 14.95
C ALA A 503 -15.91 42.85 14.05
N GLY A 504 -15.98 42.66 12.74
CA GLY A 504 -15.78 43.71 11.72
C GLY A 504 -16.43 43.29 10.40
N THR A 505 -17.65 43.77 10.19
CA THR A 505 -18.53 43.52 9.03
C THR A 505 -18.06 44.22 7.75
N VAL A 506 -18.21 43.58 6.58
CA VAL A 506 -18.66 44.27 5.35
C VAL A 506 -19.65 43.37 4.57
N TYR A 507 -20.69 44.04 4.11
CA TYR A 507 -21.98 43.58 3.62
C TYR A 507 -22.03 43.58 2.08
N ALA A 508 -22.76 42.61 1.51
CA ALA A 508 -23.44 42.58 0.20
C ALA A 508 -22.62 42.85 -1.10
N THR A 509 -22.75 42.00 -2.12
CA THR A 509 -23.86 42.16 -3.07
C THR A 509 -24.24 40.87 -3.79
N ARG A 510 -25.57 40.68 -3.90
CA ARG A 510 -26.29 39.61 -4.59
C ARG A 510 -26.37 39.86 -6.10
N ARG A 511 -26.26 38.78 -6.86
CA ARG A 511 -26.87 38.48 -8.18
C ARG A 511 -27.83 39.53 -8.78
N ARG A 512 -27.64 39.85 -10.06
CA ARG A 512 -28.72 39.85 -11.07
C ARG A 512 -28.21 39.27 -12.40
N ARG A 513 -29.02 38.35 -12.96
CA ARG A 513 -28.96 37.83 -14.33
C ARG A 513 -29.79 38.74 -15.26
N THR A 514 -29.46 38.68 -16.56
CA THR A 514 -30.27 38.93 -17.79
C THR A 514 -30.74 40.35 -18.13
N ARG A 515 -30.21 40.92 -19.24
CA ARG A 515 -30.88 41.16 -20.55
C ARG A 515 -30.16 42.27 -21.33
N SER A 516 -29.52 41.91 -22.45
CA SER A 516 -29.62 42.49 -23.81
C SER A 516 -28.41 42.08 -24.62
#